data_AF-D3LVU1-F1
#
_entry.id   AF-D3LVU1-F1
#
_cell.length_a   1.000
_cell.length_b   1.000
_cell.length_c   1.000
_cell.angle_alpha   90.00
_cell.angle_beta   90.00
_cell.angle_gamma   90.00
#
_symmetry.space_group_name_H-M   'P 1'
#
loop_
_entity.id
_entity.type
_entity.pdbx_description
1 polymer ?
#
loop_
_entity_poly.entity_id
_entity_poly.type
_entity_poly.pdbx_seq_one_letter_code
_entity_poly.pdbx_strand_id
1 'polypeptide(L)'
;MKSRLDVTIFGNGDMHVWKQCIYAELWQDYLSMRHRAEEYWKKGTKKGDFLARRYERAAFLSLQNFFACVLERWMVQIEAVQVSRVSLWEQCRVLLDRTCSPQTVAAYDFSRLHGQLEAAEHTSAVLEQLDWEQLAAMEKAMDDFLSLIEQNTSLRRFPKVNHSSSSVVERLGSLFRRH
;
A
#
# COMPACT_ATOMS: atom_id res chain seq x y z
N MET A 1 -12.30 -5.51 -8.66
CA MET A 1 -12.14 -4.69 -7.44
C MET A 1 -13.32 -3.72 -7.37
N LYS A 2 -14.19 -3.83 -6.36
CA LYS A 2 -15.29 -2.87 -6.14
C LYS A 2 -14.76 -1.82 -5.17
N SER A 3 -14.64 -0.56 -5.59
CA SER A 3 -14.24 0.54 -4.70
C SER A 3 -15.22 0.66 -3.54
N ARG A 4 -14.73 0.70 -2.30
CA ARG A 4 -15.58 0.86 -1.12
C ARG A 4 -15.80 2.36 -0.89
N LEU A 5 -17.05 2.80 -0.90
CA LEU A 5 -17.42 4.15 -0.50
C LEU A 5 -17.67 4.13 1.00
N ASP A 6 -16.89 4.90 1.75
CA ASP A 6 -17.15 5.11 3.17
C ASP A 6 -18.11 6.28 3.33
N VAL A 7 -19.16 6.09 4.12
CA VAL A 7 -20.18 7.11 4.37
C VAL A 7 -20.18 7.44 5.86
N THR A 8 -19.92 8.71 6.18
CA THR A 8 -20.04 9.24 7.55
C THR A 8 -21.23 10.18 7.61
N ILE A 9 -22.17 9.95 8.53
CA ILE A 9 -23.31 10.82 8.79
C ILE A 9 -23.06 11.54 10.12
N PHE A 10 -23.05 12.87 10.07
CA PHE A 10 -22.84 13.73 11.23
C PHE A 10 -24.17 14.04 11.93
N GLY A 11 -24.11 14.39 13.22
CA GLY A 11 -25.31 14.64 14.03
C GLY A 11 -26.17 15.82 13.57
N ASN A 12 -25.65 16.67 12.68
CA ASN A 12 -26.37 17.77 12.03
C ASN A 12 -27.04 17.35 10.70
N GLY A 13 -26.97 16.08 10.31
CA GLY A 13 -27.52 15.55 9.06
C GLY A 13 -26.57 15.66 7.85
N ASP A 14 -25.37 16.22 8.03
CA ASP A 14 -24.37 16.24 6.95
C ASP A 14 -23.87 14.83 6.67
N MET A 15 -23.69 14.52 5.39
CA MET A 15 -23.17 13.23 4.94
C MET A 15 -21.90 13.44 4.13
N HIS A 16 -20.80 12.86 4.61
CA HIS A 16 -19.55 12.82 3.88
C HIS A 16 -19.38 11.45 3.24
N VAL A 17 -19.28 11.43 1.92
CA VAL A 17 -18.92 10.23 1.15
C VAL A 17 -17.44 10.32 0.82
N TRP A 18 -16.65 9.43 1.39
CA TRP A 18 -15.22 9.33 1.15
C TRP A 18 -14.98 8.29 0.07
N LYS A 19 -14.30 8.70 -1.00
CA LYS A 19 -13.67 7.76 -1.92
C LYS A 19 -12.33 7.39 -1.29
N GLN A 20 -12.25 6.20 -0.67
CA GLN A 20 -10.95 5.72 -0.19
C GLN A 20 -9.98 5.69 -1.38
N CYS A 21 -8.75 6.16 -1.14
CA CYS A 21 -7.72 6.08 -2.16
C CYS A 21 -7.28 4.62 -2.31
N ILE A 22 -7.00 4.16 -3.53
CA ILE A 22 -6.62 2.77 -3.81
C ILE A 22 -5.46 2.26 -2.94
N TYR A 23 -4.50 3.13 -2.58
CA TYR A 23 -3.40 2.76 -1.68
C TYR A 23 -3.89 2.44 -0.26
N ALA A 24 -4.92 3.15 0.23
CA ALA A 24 -5.53 2.86 1.52
C ALA A 24 -6.31 1.54 1.46
N GLU A 25 -7.02 1.25 0.37
CA GLU A 25 -7.68 -0.05 0.18
C GLU A 25 -6.67 -1.21 0.18
N LEU A 26 -5.58 -1.09 -0.58
CA LEU A 26 -4.51 -2.11 -0.62
C LEU A 26 -3.85 -2.32 0.74
N TRP A 27 -3.63 -1.24 1.50
CA TRP A 27 -3.11 -1.33 2.87
C TRP A 27 -4.10 -2.02 3.82
N GLN A 28 -5.39 -1.72 3.72
CA GLN A 28 -6.43 -2.40 4.52
C GLN A 28 -6.58 -3.88 4.15
N ASP A 29 -6.46 -4.22 2.86
CA ASP A 29 -6.45 -5.61 2.41
C ASP A 29 -5.25 -6.36 3.01
N TYR A 30 -4.06 -5.76 2.98
CA TYR A 30 -2.88 -6.30 3.65
C TYR A 30 -3.14 -6.57 5.14
N LEU A 31 -3.61 -5.56 5.89
CA LEU A 31 -3.89 -5.69 7.32
C LEU A 31 -4.95 -6.75 7.61
N SER A 32 -6.00 -6.84 6.79
CA SER A 32 -7.06 -7.84 6.96
C SER A 32 -6.56 -9.26 6.73
N MET A 33 -5.75 -9.48 5.69
CA MET A 33 -5.16 -10.78 5.41
C MET A 33 -4.18 -11.18 6.51
N ARG A 34 -3.36 -10.23 6.96
CA ARG A 34 -2.43 -10.42 8.08
C ARG A 34 -3.16 -10.86 9.35
N HIS A 35 -4.23 -10.16 9.72
CA HIS A 35 -5.04 -10.49 10.89
C HIS A 35 -5.67 -11.88 10.78
N ARG A 36 -6.22 -12.23 9.61
CA ARG A 36 -6.79 -13.57 9.39
C ARG A 36 -5.74 -14.66 9.52
N ALA A 37 -4.53 -14.45 9.02
CA ALA A 37 -3.44 -15.42 9.16
C ALA A 37 -3.18 -15.73 10.64
N GLU A 38 -3.04 -14.70 11.48
CA GLU A 38 -2.87 -14.86 12.94
C GLU A 38 -4.04 -15.61 13.59
N GLU A 39 -5.29 -15.28 13.23
CA GLU A 39 -6.46 -15.98 13.75
C GLU A 39 -6.48 -17.47 13.38
N TYR A 40 -6.00 -17.83 12.19
CA TYR A 40 -5.93 -19.22 11.76
C TYR A 40 -4.75 -19.96 12.41
N TRP A 41 -3.61 -19.31 12.64
CA TRP A 41 -2.50 -19.88 13.42
C TRP A 41 -2.92 -20.22 14.84
N LYS A 42 -3.67 -19.32 15.50
CA LYS A 42 -4.18 -19.52 16.88
C LYS A 42 -5.06 -20.76 17.03
N LYS A 43 -5.63 -21.29 15.95
CA LYS A 43 -6.47 -22.49 16.00
C LYS A 43 -5.66 -23.77 16.23
N GLY A 44 -4.37 -23.80 15.93
CA GLY A 44 -3.50 -24.96 16.17
C GLY A 44 -3.98 -26.25 15.50
N THR A 45 -4.65 -26.15 14.34
CA THR A 45 -5.14 -27.30 13.58
C THR A 45 -4.50 -27.33 12.20
N LYS A 46 -4.33 -28.52 11.60
CA LYS A 46 -3.81 -28.65 10.23
C LYS A 46 -4.55 -27.80 9.20
N LYS A 47 -5.89 -27.69 9.35
CA LYS A 47 -6.73 -26.83 8.50
C LYS A 47 -6.47 -25.34 8.78
N GLY A 48 -6.26 -24.98 10.05
CA GLY A 48 -5.81 -23.66 10.46
C GLY A 48 -4.49 -23.28 9.80
N ASP A 49 -3.47 -24.12 9.94
CA ASP A 49 -2.13 -23.88 9.38
C ASP A 49 -2.17 -23.68 7.86
N PHE A 50 -2.93 -24.52 7.15
CA PHE A 50 -3.13 -24.38 5.70
C PHE A 50 -3.75 -23.02 5.33
N LEU A 51 -4.78 -22.60 6.05
CA LEU A 51 -5.45 -21.32 5.80
C LEU A 51 -4.57 -20.13 6.21
N ALA A 52 -3.83 -20.25 7.31
CA ALA A 52 -2.91 -19.22 7.78
C ALA A 52 -1.86 -18.90 6.72
N ARG A 53 -1.16 -19.92 6.21
CA ARG A 53 -0.19 -19.78 5.11
C ARG A 53 -0.79 -19.16 3.85
N ARG A 54 -2.03 -19.52 3.52
CA ARG A 54 -2.74 -18.91 2.38
C ARG A 54 -2.97 -17.41 2.59
N TYR A 55 -3.33 -17.00 3.81
CA TYR A 55 -3.51 -15.59 4.14
C TYR A 55 -2.19 -14.83 4.24
N GLU A 56 -1.10 -15.45 4.70
CA GLU A 56 0.26 -14.85 4.68
C GLU A 56 0.71 -14.54 3.25
N ARG A 57 0.55 -15.52 2.33
CA ARG A 57 0.85 -15.32 0.90
C ARG A 57 0.01 -14.21 0.29
N ALA A 58 -1.29 -14.17 0.63
CA ALA A 58 -2.16 -13.11 0.15
C ALA A 58 -1.75 -11.74 0.71
N ALA A 59 -1.40 -11.66 2.01
CA ALA A 59 -0.91 -10.45 2.64
C ALA A 59 0.37 -9.95 1.97
N PHE A 60 1.32 -10.84 1.67
CA PHE A 60 2.53 -10.50 0.93
C PHE A 60 2.23 -9.87 -0.43
N LEU A 61 1.36 -10.49 -1.23
CA LEU A 61 0.98 -9.95 -2.54
C LEU A 61 0.29 -8.58 -2.42
N SER A 62 -0.57 -8.39 -1.41
CA SER A 62 -1.20 -7.09 -1.16
C SER A 62 -0.19 -6.02 -0.73
N LEU A 63 0.77 -6.36 0.13
CA LEU A 63 1.84 -5.46 0.57
C LEU A 63 2.73 -5.03 -0.62
N GLN A 64 3.07 -5.96 -1.49
CA GLN A 64 3.87 -5.66 -2.69
C GLN A 64 3.12 -4.77 -3.67
N ASN A 65 1.85 -5.07 -3.94
CA ASN A 65 1.02 -4.23 -4.80
C ASN A 65 0.84 -2.84 -4.20
N PHE A 66 0.63 -2.73 -2.89
CA PHE A 66 0.61 -1.44 -2.20
C PHE A 66 1.89 -0.64 -2.44
N PHE A 67 3.05 -1.26 -2.19
CA PHE A 67 4.35 -0.61 -2.38
C PHE A 67 4.56 -0.18 -3.84
N ALA A 68 4.36 -1.09 -4.79
CA ALA A 68 4.49 -0.83 -6.22
C ALA A 68 3.62 0.35 -6.68
N CYS A 69 2.33 0.36 -6.30
CA CYS A 69 1.43 1.45 -6.66
C CYS A 69 1.86 2.79 -6.04
N VAL A 70 2.37 2.79 -4.80
CA VAL A 70 2.90 4.01 -4.16
C VAL A 70 4.11 4.55 -4.93
N LEU A 71 5.07 3.69 -5.28
CA LEU A 71 6.24 4.07 -6.05
C LEU A 71 5.84 4.63 -7.42
N GLU A 72 4.99 3.92 -8.16
CA GLU A 72 4.54 4.35 -9.49
C GLU A 72 3.90 5.75 -9.45
N ARG A 73 3.04 6.01 -8.45
CA ARG A 73 2.46 7.35 -8.29
C ARG A 73 3.53 8.39 -8.00
N TRP A 74 4.44 8.12 -7.07
CA TRP A 74 5.50 9.06 -6.73
C TRP A 74 6.39 9.35 -7.93
N MET A 75 6.72 8.35 -8.73
CA MET A 75 7.46 8.50 -9.99
C MET A 75 6.76 9.44 -10.97
N VAL A 76 5.43 9.36 -11.10
CA VAL A 76 4.64 10.31 -11.90
C VAL A 76 4.70 11.72 -11.30
N GLN A 77 4.61 11.86 -9.97
CA GLN A 77 4.63 13.16 -9.30
C GLN A 77 5.97 13.88 -9.39
N ILE A 78 7.08 13.14 -9.52
CA ILE A 78 8.42 13.71 -9.76
C ILE A 78 8.79 13.76 -11.25
N GLU A 79 7.81 13.57 -12.14
CA GLU A 79 7.96 13.61 -13.61
C GLU A 79 8.97 12.60 -14.18
N ALA A 80 9.24 11.50 -13.46
CA ALA A 80 10.17 10.44 -13.87
C ALA A 80 9.51 9.35 -14.75
N VAL A 81 8.53 9.73 -15.57
CA VAL A 81 7.57 8.83 -16.25
C VAL A 81 8.22 7.77 -17.15
N GLN A 82 9.44 8.01 -17.65
CA GLN A 82 10.18 7.03 -18.48
C GLN A 82 10.65 5.79 -17.71
N VAL A 83 10.58 5.80 -16.38
CA VAL A 83 11.07 4.75 -15.48
C VAL A 83 9.91 3.86 -14.97
N SER A 84 8.68 4.03 -15.43
CA SER A 84 7.53 3.20 -14.98
C SER A 84 7.57 1.73 -15.45
N ARG A 85 8.59 1.32 -16.24
CA ARG A 85 8.75 -0.04 -16.78
C ARG A 85 9.97 -0.80 -16.26
N VAL A 86 10.66 -0.28 -15.25
CA VAL A 86 11.81 -0.96 -14.62
C VAL A 86 11.40 -1.65 -13.32
N SER A 87 12.31 -2.48 -12.79
CA SER A 87 12.15 -3.18 -11.51
C SER A 87 11.75 -2.24 -10.38
N LEU A 88 11.11 -2.79 -9.35
CA LEU A 88 10.73 -2.01 -8.16
C LEU A 88 11.96 -1.39 -7.50
N TRP A 89 13.09 -2.11 -7.50
CA TRP A 89 14.33 -1.58 -6.97
C TRP A 89 14.87 -0.39 -7.75
N GLU A 90 14.80 -0.42 -9.09
CA GLU A 90 15.28 0.71 -9.89
C GLU A 90 14.38 1.95 -9.69
N GLN A 91 13.08 1.75 -9.49
CA GLN A 91 12.19 2.84 -9.06
C GLN A 91 12.60 3.42 -7.71
N CYS A 92 12.95 2.58 -6.73
CA CYS A 92 13.49 3.04 -5.44
C CYS A 92 14.76 3.87 -5.62
N ARG A 93 15.70 3.42 -6.46
CA ARG A 93 16.95 4.13 -6.72
C ARG A 93 16.71 5.51 -7.32
N VAL A 94 15.81 5.63 -8.30
CA VAL A 94 15.49 6.93 -8.91
C VAL A 94 14.82 7.85 -7.89
N LEU A 95 13.92 7.34 -7.05
CA LEU A 95 13.35 8.15 -5.97
C LEU A 95 14.42 8.65 -5.02
N LEU A 96 15.35 7.79 -4.57
CA LEU A 96 16.44 8.21 -3.69
C LEU A 96 17.30 9.30 -4.34
N ASP A 97 17.71 9.11 -5.60
CA ASP A 97 18.53 10.08 -6.35
C ASP A 97 17.84 11.44 -6.53
N ARG A 98 16.52 11.44 -6.75
CA ARG A 98 15.74 12.66 -7.01
C ARG A 98 15.25 13.37 -5.76
N THR A 99 15.16 12.69 -4.63
CA THR A 99 14.48 13.21 -3.43
C THR A 99 15.36 13.32 -2.20
N CYS A 100 16.48 12.59 -2.16
CA CYS A 100 17.33 12.51 -0.98
C CYS A 100 18.75 13.01 -1.31
N SER A 101 19.40 13.64 -0.32
CA SER A 101 20.82 13.99 -0.45
C SER A 101 21.70 12.72 -0.38
N PRO A 102 22.89 12.71 -1.00
CA PRO A 102 23.81 11.57 -0.90
C PRO A 102 24.18 11.21 0.56
N GLN A 103 24.25 12.21 1.43
CA GLN A 103 24.53 12.04 2.86
C GLN A 103 23.37 11.32 3.57
N THR A 104 22.14 11.71 3.22
CA THR A 104 20.93 11.04 3.72
C THR A 104 20.91 9.58 3.28
N VAL A 105 21.15 9.30 2.00
CA VAL A 105 21.14 7.93 1.46
C VAL A 105 22.22 7.06 2.12
N ALA A 106 23.42 7.60 2.34
CA ALA A 106 24.52 6.87 2.97
C ALA A 106 24.27 6.47 4.44
N ALA A 107 23.31 7.11 5.11
CA ALA A 107 22.94 6.78 6.49
C ALA A 107 22.02 5.55 6.60
N TYR A 108 21.52 5.01 5.48
CA TYR A 108 20.57 3.91 5.44
C TYR A 108 21.16 2.68 4.74
N ASP A 109 20.89 1.50 5.30
CA ASP A 109 21.19 0.23 4.66
C ASP A 109 19.96 -0.30 3.92
N PHE A 110 20.02 -0.29 2.59
CA PHE A 110 18.96 -0.79 1.72
C PHE A 110 19.17 -2.24 1.27
N SER A 111 20.23 -2.92 1.70
CA SER A 111 20.57 -4.28 1.26
C SER A 111 19.41 -5.25 1.46
N ARG A 112 18.71 -5.12 2.60
CA ARG A 112 17.55 -5.94 2.92
C ARG A 112 16.38 -5.70 1.96
N LEU A 113 16.00 -4.44 1.76
CA LEU A 113 14.92 -4.08 0.84
C LEU A 113 15.26 -4.53 -0.59
N HIS A 114 16.50 -4.32 -1.02
CA HIS A 114 16.97 -4.74 -2.32
C HIS A 114 16.82 -6.26 -2.53
N GLY A 115 17.43 -7.07 -1.65
CA GLY A 115 17.37 -8.53 -1.79
C GLY A 115 15.94 -9.07 -1.69
N GLN A 116 15.09 -8.41 -0.93
CA GLN A 116 13.67 -8.75 -0.81
C GLN A 116 12.87 -8.42 -2.08
N LEU A 117 13.11 -7.28 -2.72
CA LEU A 117 12.48 -6.91 -3.98
C LEU A 117 13.00 -7.75 -5.15
N GLU A 118 14.29 -8.08 -5.19
CA GLU A 118 14.84 -9.01 -6.19
C GLU A 118 14.22 -10.41 -6.07
N ALA A 119 14.13 -10.94 -4.84
CA ALA A 119 13.50 -12.24 -4.61
C ALA A 119 12.02 -12.26 -5.05
N ALA A 120 11.31 -11.15 -4.81
CA ALA A 120 9.91 -11.00 -5.16
C ALA A 120 9.61 -11.08 -6.66
N GLU A 121 10.53 -10.62 -7.51
CA GLU A 121 10.41 -10.70 -8.97
C GLU A 121 10.42 -12.16 -9.46
N HIS A 122 10.92 -13.10 -8.63
CA HIS A 122 10.90 -14.55 -8.86
C HIS A 122 9.76 -15.24 -8.08
N THR A 123 8.56 -14.67 -8.16
CA THR A 123 7.40 -14.82 -7.26
C THR A 123 7.00 -16.25 -6.86
N SER A 124 7.23 -17.29 -7.67
CA SER A 124 6.75 -18.65 -7.35
C SER A 124 7.50 -19.31 -6.19
N ALA A 125 8.83 -19.20 -6.14
CA ALA A 125 9.65 -19.85 -5.12
C ALA A 125 9.54 -19.16 -3.75
N VAL A 126 9.41 -17.82 -3.75
CA VAL A 126 9.29 -17.03 -2.53
C VAL A 126 7.97 -17.29 -1.81
N LEU A 127 6.86 -17.41 -2.55
CA LEU A 127 5.55 -17.67 -1.94
C LEU A 127 5.49 -19.03 -1.23
N GLU A 128 6.28 -20.01 -1.65
CA GLU A 128 6.30 -21.33 -1.01
C GLU A 128 7.04 -21.32 0.33
N GLN A 129 8.08 -20.50 0.45
CA GLN A 129 8.94 -20.40 1.63
C GLN A 129 8.56 -19.24 2.56
N LEU A 130 7.60 -18.41 2.15
CA LEU A 130 7.16 -17.25 2.91
C LEU A 130 6.62 -17.66 4.29
N ASP A 131 7.23 -17.11 5.33
CA ASP A 131 6.73 -17.16 6.69
C ASP A 131 6.41 -15.76 7.24
N TRP A 132 5.89 -15.74 8.46
CA TRP A 132 5.52 -14.51 9.14
C TRP A 132 6.69 -13.55 9.37
N GLU A 133 7.87 -14.07 9.70
CA GLU A 133 9.05 -13.23 9.99
C GLU A 133 9.51 -12.52 8.72
N GLN A 134 9.50 -13.23 7.59
CA GLN A 134 9.82 -12.67 6.29
C GLN A 134 8.80 -11.61 5.85
N LEU A 135 7.50 -11.82 6.13
CA LEU A 135 6.46 -10.84 5.85
C LEU A 135 6.63 -9.57 6.69
N ALA A 136 6.86 -9.70 8.00
CA ALA A 136 7.08 -8.57 8.90
C ALA A 136 8.37 -7.81 8.57
N ALA A 137 9.42 -8.55 8.18
CA ALA A 137 10.67 -7.98 7.70
C ALA A 137 10.48 -7.13 6.45
N MET A 138 9.71 -7.63 5.48
CA MET A 138 9.38 -6.93 4.25
C MET A 138 8.55 -5.66 4.53
N GLU A 139 7.51 -5.78 5.37
CA GLU A 139 6.69 -4.65 5.80
C GLU A 139 7.56 -3.54 6.36
N LYS A 140 8.46 -3.88 7.30
CA LYS A 140 9.36 -2.91 7.92
C LYS A 140 10.31 -2.26 6.90
N ALA A 141 10.95 -3.05 6.05
CA ALA A 141 11.89 -2.51 5.06
C ALA A 141 11.20 -1.56 4.06
N MET A 142 9.99 -1.90 3.62
CA MET A 142 9.17 -1.03 2.77
C MET A 142 8.71 0.22 3.51
N ASP A 143 8.27 0.09 4.76
CA ASP A 143 7.84 1.22 5.59
C ASP A 143 8.98 2.19 5.87
N ASP A 144 10.16 1.70 6.23
CA ASP A 144 11.37 2.50 6.48
C ASP A 144 11.73 3.31 5.22
N PHE A 145 11.70 2.68 4.04
CA PHE A 145 11.95 3.34 2.76
C PHE A 145 10.91 4.42 2.45
N LEU A 146 9.62 4.08 2.50
CA LEU A 146 8.56 5.05 2.23
C LEU A 146 8.62 6.23 3.22
N SER A 147 8.92 5.95 4.49
CA SER A 147 9.04 6.97 5.54
C SER A 147 10.21 7.90 5.27
N LEU A 148 11.34 7.38 4.81
CA LEU A 148 12.48 8.19 4.40
C LEU A 148 12.10 9.19 3.30
N ILE A 149 11.43 8.73 2.24
CA ILE A 149 11.01 9.60 1.14
C ILE A 149 9.99 10.65 1.64
N GLU A 150 9.03 10.25 2.47
CA GLU A 150 8.02 11.17 3.03
C GLU A 150 8.61 12.24 3.95
N GLN A 151 9.70 11.94 4.66
CA GLN A 151 10.40 12.89 5.51
C GLN A 151 11.19 13.93 4.69
N ASN A 152 11.69 13.55 3.52
CA ASN A 152 12.50 14.42 2.66
C ASN A 152 11.67 15.15 1.58
N THR A 153 10.37 14.85 1.45
CA THR A 153 9.52 15.40 0.38
C THR A 153 8.10 15.71 0.85
N SER A 154 7.30 16.27 -0.07
CA SER A 154 5.85 16.41 0.07
C SER A 154 5.07 15.18 -0.40
N LEU A 155 5.74 14.16 -0.92
CA LEU A 155 5.13 12.91 -1.38
C LEU A 155 4.51 12.20 -0.17
N ARG A 156 3.33 11.61 -0.33
CA ARG A 156 2.64 10.88 0.74
C ARG A 156 2.07 9.59 0.19
N ARG A 157 2.36 8.45 0.84
CA ARG A 157 1.91 7.13 0.40
C ARG A 157 0.37 7.05 0.40
N PHE A 158 -0.25 7.66 1.41
CA PHE A 158 -1.68 7.93 1.46
C PHE A 158 -1.94 9.41 1.12
N PRO A 159 -2.46 9.72 -0.08
CA PRO A 159 -2.76 11.09 -0.45
C PRO A 159 -3.98 11.55 0.35
N LYS A 160 -4.08 12.85 0.63
CA LYS A 160 -5.30 13.41 1.23
C LYS A 160 -6.48 13.04 0.33
N VAL A 161 -7.55 12.52 0.93
CA VAL A 161 -8.78 12.24 0.19
C VAL A 161 -9.27 13.59 -0.34
N ASN A 162 -9.23 13.77 -1.66
CA ASN A 162 -9.84 14.95 -2.26
C ASN A 162 -11.32 14.92 -1.89
N HIS A 163 -11.78 15.97 -1.20
CA HIS A 163 -13.19 16.24 -0.99
C HIS A 163 -13.85 16.55 -2.35
N SER A 164 -14.01 15.56 -3.21
CA SER A 164 -14.90 15.68 -4.37
C SER A 164 -16.34 15.42 -3.91
N SER A 165 -16.77 16.09 -2.85
CA SER A 165 -18.08 15.90 -2.21
C SER A 165 -19.16 16.84 -2.72
N SER A 166 -18.89 17.74 -3.68
CA SER A 166 -19.93 18.57 -4.28
C SER A 166 -20.64 17.89 -5.45
N SER A 167 -19.93 17.44 -6.49
CA SER A 167 -20.59 17.22 -7.78
C SER A 167 -21.55 16.02 -7.88
N VAL A 168 -21.33 14.93 -7.13
CA VAL A 168 -22.20 13.72 -7.23
C VAL A 168 -23.36 13.80 -6.24
N VAL A 169 -23.12 14.29 -5.02
CA VAL A 169 -24.17 14.45 -4.00
C VAL A 169 -25.05 15.66 -4.30
N GLU A 170 -24.55 16.75 -4.88
CA GLU A 170 -25.41 17.83 -5.42
C GLU A 170 -26.29 17.31 -6.57
N ARG A 171 -25.73 16.50 -7.48
CA ARG A 171 -26.51 15.88 -8.56
C ARG A 171 -27.58 14.93 -8.03
N LEU A 172 -27.24 14.07 -7.07
CA LEU A 172 -28.22 13.17 -6.44
C LEU A 172 -29.25 13.95 -5.60
N GLY A 173 -28.81 14.94 -4.82
CA GLY A 173 -29.69 15.84 -4.06
C GLY A 173 -30.64 16.63 -4.95
N SER A 174 -30.20 17.08 -6.14
CA SER A 174 -31.07 17.73 -7.13
C SER A 174 -32.10 16.77 -7.74
N LEU A 175 -31.83 15.47 -7.79
CA LEU A 175 -32.78 14.45 -8.24
C LEU A 175 -33.86 14.15 -7.19
N PHE A 176 -33.57 14.38 -5.91
CA PHE A 176 -34.49 14.16 -4.79
C PHE A 176 -35.16 15.44 -4.27
N ARG A 177 -34.71 16.64 -4.68
CA ARG A 177 -35.48 17.88 -4.51
C ARG A 177 -36.64 17.91 -5.51
N ARG A 178 -37.72 17.20 -5.18
CA ARG A 178 -39.03 17.47 -5.76
C ARG A 178 -39.55 18.79 -5.17
N HIS A 179 -40.08 19.64 -6.04
CA HIS A 179 -40.87 20.84 -5.70
C HIS A 179 -42.01 20.52 -4.73
#